data_AF-A0A964N4H7-F1
#
_entry.id   AF-A0A964N4H7-F1
#
_cell.length_a   1.000
_cell.length_b   1.000
_cell.length_c   1.000
_cell.angle_alpha   90.00
_cell.angle_beta   90.00
_cell.angle_gamma   90.00
#
_symmetry.space_group_name_H-M   'P 1'
#
loop_
_entity.id
_entity.type
_entity.pdbx_description
1 polymer ?
#
loop_
_entity_poly.entity_id
_entity_poly.type
_entity_poly.pdbx_seq_one_letter_code
_entity_poly.pdbx_strand_id
1 'polypeptide(L)'
;MQPYTLDLHIDDLCVAHGIRRVGGRGRAVVISVRHRDGRRERRLEIRVPPVRGQVSYFIALHEIGHLVGAGRSGRRLESEEAAWRFALATALVTPTDATRRRLGKRLRSYAIWAERRSGRRQPPFVPPSNDPFWQLLAWLEH
;
A
#
# COMPACT_ATOMS: atom_id res chain seq x y z
N MET A 1 -13.69 8.72 14.70
CA MET A 1 -12.28 8.87 15.09
C MET A 1 -11.71 10.11 14.42
N GLN A 2 -11.02 10.97 15.17
CA GLN A 2 -10.49 12.25 14.65
C GLN A 2 -9.27 12.01 13.73
N PRO A 3 -9.05 12.80 12.67
CA PRO A 3 -7.93 12.63 11.74
C PRO A 3 -6.55 12.60 12.41
N TYR A 4 -6.36 13.38 13.48
CA TYR A 4 -5.13 13.41 14.27
C TYR A 4 -4.78 12.04 14.87
N THR A 5 -5.76 11.30 15.41
CA THR A 5 -5.55 9.97 15.97
C THR A 5 -5.11 8.97 14.90
N LEU A 6 -5.64 9.09 13.69
CA LEU A 6 -5.24 8.23 12.57
C LEU A 6 -3.84 8.58 12.07
N ASP A 7 -3.46 9.85 12.08
CA ASP A 7 -2.13 10.31 11.68
C ASP A 7 -1.06 9.83 12.65
N LEU A 8 -1.31 9.95 13.97
CA LEU A 8 -0.44 9.42 15.02
C LEU A 8 -0.22 7.92 14.88
N HIS A 9 -1.28 7.16 14.59
CA HIS A 9 -1.14 5.72 14.39
C HIS A 9 -0.22 5.37 13.20
N ILE A 10 -0.21 6.18 12.12
CA ILE A 10 0.75 5.99 11.03
C ILE A 10 2.18 6.24 11.54
N ASP A 11 2.38 7.25 12.37
CA ASP A 11 3.69 7.54 12.95
C ASP A 11 4.16 6.43 13.89
N ASP A 12 3.28 5.91 14.74
CA ASP A 12 3.57 4.78 15.63
C ASP A 12 4.00 3.53 14.84
N LEU A 13 3.29 3.19 13.76
CA LEU A 13 3.66 2.10 12.86
C LEU A 13 5.00 2.36 12.17
N CYS A 14 5.25 3.60 11.74
CA CYS A 14 6.51 3.96 11.12
C CYS A 14 7.69 3.78 12.09
N VAL A 15 7.54 4.22 13.33
CA VAL A 15 8.55 4.03 14.39
C VAL A 15 8.76 2.55 14.67
N ALA A 16 7.69 1.78 14.87
CA ALA A 16 7.78 0.35 15.19
C ALA A 16 8.51 -0.47 14.11
N HIS A 17 8.41 -0.06 12.84
CA HIS A 17 9.02 -0.76 11.71
C HIS A 17 10.32 -0.10 11.19
N GLY A 18 10.81 0.96 11.82
CA GLY A 18 11.99 1.70 11.35
C GLY A 18 11.79 2.33 9.95
N ILE A 19 10.56 2.78 9.66
CA ILE A 19 10.18 3.43 8.41
C ILE A 19 10.26 4.94 8.60
N ARG A 20 10.92 5.62 7.67
CA ARG A 20 10.92 7.08 7.61
C ARG A 20 9.67 7.57 6.89
N ARG A 21 8.87 8.41 7.55
CA ARG A 21 7.75 9.11 6.90
C ARG A 21 8.20 10.47 6.37
N VAL A 22 7.85 10.78 5.13
CA VAL A 22 8.05 12.11 4.54
C VAL A 22 6.82 12.60 3.78
N GLY A 23 6.64 13.91 3.71
CA GLY A 23 5.60 14.52 2.89
C GLY A 23 5.79 14.20 1.40
N GLY A 24 4.74 13.72 0.72
CA GLY A 24 4.80 13.38 -0.69
C GLY A 24 3.53 12.76 -1.25
N ARG A 25 3.63 12.17 -2.46
CA ARG A 25 2.52 11.48 -3.13
C ARG A 25 2.67 9.97 -2.91
N GLY A 26 1.72 9.37 -2.19
CA GLY A 26 1.65 7.95 -1.77
C GLY A 26 2.61 7.02 -2.49
N ARG A 27 3.76 6.74 -1.84
CA ARG A 27 4.78 5.85 -2.38
C ARG A 27 5.67 5.26 -1.29
N ALA A 28 5.77 3.94 -1.27
CA ALA A 28 6.80 3.18 -0.58
C ALA A 28 8.13 3.15 -1.37
N VAL A 29 9.25 3.39 -0.69
CA VAL A 29 10.60 3.33 -1.28
C VAL A 29 11.61 2.75 -0.30
N VAL A 30 12.63 2.08 -0.83
CA VAL A 30 13.85 1.73 -0.10
C VAL A 30 14.97 2.61 -0.63
N ILE A 31 15.51 3.49 0.21
CA ILE A 31 16.60 4.40 -0.15
C ILE A 31 17.94 3.86 0.32
N SER A 32 19.03 4.22 -0.38
CA SER A 32 20.39 3.99 0.10
C SER A 32 20.97 5.32 0.59
N VAL A 33 21.41 5.33 1.85
CA VAL A 33 22.08 6.49 2.46
C VAL A 33 23.56 6.18 2.54
N ARG A 34 24.39 7.10 2.02
CA ARG A 34 25.85 7.03 2.14
C ARG A 34 26.29 7.92 3.31
N HIS A 35 27.01 7.33 4.24
CA HIS A 35 27.60 8.00 5.39
C HIS A 35 28.96 8.60 5.02
N ARG A 36 29.43 9.59 5.81
CA ARG A 36 30.72 10.27 5.58
C ARG A 36 31.92 9.31 5.63
N ASP A 37 31.83 8.25 6.43
CA ASP A 37 32.83 7.18 6.55
C ASP A 37 32.80 6.15 5.40
N GLY A 38 31.96 6.39 4.38
CA GLY A 38 31.83 5.51 3.22
C GLY A 38 30.82 4.37 3.40
N ARG A 39 30.28 4.14 4.60
CA ARG A 39 29.26 3.10 4.83
C ARG A 39 27.99 3.40 4.04
N ARG A 40 27.33 2.35 3.54
CA ARG A 40 26.02 2.43 2.89
C ARG A 40 24.99 1.70 3.72
N GLU A 41 23.88 2.38 3.97
CA GLU A 41 22.76 1.86 4.74
C GLU A 41 21.50 1.88 3.87
N ARG A 42 20.65 0.84 3.98
CA ARG A 42 19.33 0.83 3.34
C ARG A 42 18.30 1.28 4.37
N ARG A 43 17.45 2.25 4.02
CA ARG A 43 16.36 2.73 4.87
C ARG A 43 15.02 2.58 4.17
N LEU A 44 14.01 2.20 4.95
CA LEU A 44 12.63 2.13 4.51
C LEU A 44 12.00 3.52 4.60
N GLU A 45 11.21 3.90 3.61
CA GLU A 45 10.55 5.21 3.60
C GLU A 45 9.18 5.13 2.92
N ILE A 46 8.20 5.84 3.49
CA ILE A 46 6.92 6.13 2.84
C ILE A 46 6.81 7.64 2.57
N ARG A 47 6.26 7.96 1.41
CA ARG A 47 5.99 9.33 0.96
C ARG A 47 4.50 9.55 0.93
N VAL A 48 3.93 10.10 2.00
CA VAL A 48 2.49 10.27 2.15
C VAL A 48 2.19 11.66 2.71
N PRO A 49 1.09 12.31 2.31
CA PRO A 49 0.67 13.54 2.97
C PRO A 49 0.17 13.22 4.40
N PRO A 50 -0.04 14.24 5.25
CA PRO A 50 -0.77 14.09 6.50
C PRO A 50 -2.14 13.45 6.25
N VAL A 51 -2.61 12.64 7.20
CA VAL A 51 -3.91 11.99 7.12
C VAL A 51 -5.02 13.05 7.27
N ARG A 52 -5.83 13.20 6.23
CA ARG A 52 -6.97 14.14 6.17
C ARG A 52 -8.33 13.44 6.34
N GLY A 53 -8.34 12.12 6.40
CA GLY A 53 -9.52 11.28 6.48
C GLY A 53 -9.23 9.82 6.14
N GLN A 54 -10.25 8.97 6.14
CA GLN A 54 -10.10 7.53 5.98
C GLN A 54 -9.34 7.14 4.70
N VAL A 55 -9.62 7.77 3.55
CA VAL A 55 -8.95 7.41 2.29
C VAL A 55 -7.43 7.64 2.38
N SER A 56 -6.98 8.80 2.86
CA SER A 56 -5.55 9.06 3.03
C SER A 56 -4.92 8.16 4.08
N TYR A 57 -5.68 7.79 5.11
CA TYR A 57 -5.23 6.86 6.14
C TYR A 57 -4.97 5.47 5.58
N PHE A 58 -5.94 4.89 4.85
CA PHE A 58 -5.78 3.59 4.21
C PHE A 58 -4.68 3.57 3.14
N ILE A 59 -4.48 4.67 2.41
CA ILE A 59 -3.34 4.81 1.49
C ILE A 59 -2.02 4.75 2.27
N ALA A 60 -1.90 5.47 3.39
CA ALA A 60 -0.68 5.42 4.18
C ALA A 60 -0.38 4.01 4.73
N LEU A 61 -1.40 3.31 5.23
CA LEU A 61 -1.26 1.91 5.63
C LEU A 61 -0.88 0.99 4.46
N HIS A 62 -1.41 1.22 3.26
CA HIS A 62 -1.06 0.47 2.07
C HIS A 62 0.41 0.66 1.68
N GLU A 63 0.94 1.89 1.76
CA GLU A 63 2.38 2.12 1.53
C GLU A 63 3.25 1.42 2.58
N ILE A 64 2.83 1.38 3.85
CA ILE A 64 3.50 0.59 4.89
C ILE A 64 3.44 -0.90 4.53
N GLY A 65 2.29 -1.40 4.09
CA GLY A 65 2.08 -2.78 3.66
C GLY A 65 3.03 -3.22 2.54
N HIS A 66 3.35 -2.33 1.59
CA HIS A 66 4.38 -2.61 0.58
C HIS A 66 5.79 -2.81 1.15
N LEU A 67 6.09 -2.22 2.31
CA LEU A 67 7.40 -2.34 2.95
C LEU A 67 7.48 -3.52 3.91
N VAL A 68 6.42 -3.84 4.65
CA VAL A 68 6.48 -4.83 5.74
C VAL A 68 5.49 -5.98 5.64
N GLY A 69 4.54 -5.94 4.71
CA GLY A 69 3.54 -6.98 4.54
C GLY A 69 4.14 -8.31 4.06
N ALA A 70 3.53 -9.43 4.46
CA ALA A 70 4.02 -10.78 4.15
C ALA A 70 4.12 -11.06 2.63
N GLY A 71 3.25 -10.45 1.82
CA GLY A 71 3.24 -10.59 0.36
C GLY A 71 4.08 -9.57 -0.41
N ARG A 72 4.92 -8.76 0.25
CA ARG A 72 5.66 -7.65 -0.41
C ARG A 72 6.54 -8.07 -1.58
N SER A 73 7.07 -9.30 -1.55
CA SER A 73 7.92 -9.89 -2.60
C SER A 73 7.16 -10.62 -3.70
N GLY A 74 5.83 -10.61 -3.67
CA GLY A 74 5.00 -11.18 -4.72
C GLY A 74 5.11 -10.44 -6.05
N ARG A 75 4.49 -11.00 -7.08
CA ARG A 75 4.29 -10.32 -8.37
C ARG A 75 3.43 -9.08 -8.15
N ARG A 76 3.44 -8.15 -9.11
CA ARG A 76 2.83 -6.83 -8.92
C ARG A 76 1.40 -6.89 -8.35
N LEU A 77 0.49 -7.65 -8.96
CA LEU A 77 -0.90 -7.75 -8.47
C LEU A 77 -1.01 -8.41 -7.09
N GLU A 78 -0.21 -9.44 -6.81
CA GLU A 78 -0.15 -10.11 -5.50
C GLU A 78 0.37 -9.15 -4.41
N SER A 79 1.40 -8.34 -4.73
CA SER A 79 1.96 -7.36 -3.79
C SER A 79 0.97 -6.22 -3.50
N GLU A 80 0.21 -5.76 -4.50
CA GLU A 80 -0.86 -4.78 -4.31
C GLU A 80 -1.98 -5.31 -3.40
N GLU A 81 -2.43 -6.54 -3.65
CA GLU A 81 -3.42 -7.24 -2.83
C GLU A 81 -2.95 -7.35 -1.38
N ALA A 82 -1.75 -7.88 -1.16
CA ALA A 82 -1.21 -8.10 0.16
C ALA A 82 -1.03 -6.78 0.93
N ALA A 83 -0.64 -5.70 0.25
CA ALA A 83 -0.54 -4.37 0.84
C ALA A 83 -1.91 -3.83 1.27
N TRP A 84 -2.96 -4.03 0.48
CA TRP A 84 -4.32 -3.67 0.87
C TRP A 84 -4.87 -4.54 2.00
N ARG A 85 -4.61 -5.85 2.01
CA ARG A 85 -4.98 -6.71 3.14
C ARG A 85 -4.30 -6.27 4.42
N PHE A 86 -3.00 -5.98 4.36
CA PHE A 86 -2.26 -5.44 5.50
C PHE A 86 -2.93 -4.16 6.01
N ALA A 87 -3.28 -3.24 5.09
CA ALA A 87 -3.94 -2.00 5.47
C ALA A 87 -5.29 -2.23 6.15
N LEU A 88 -6.11 -3.15 5.64
CA LEU A 88 -7.41 -3.48 6.22
C LEU A 88 -7.29 -4.16 7.59
N ALA A 89 -6.32 -5.05 7.77
CA ALA A 89 -6.09 -5.77 9.02
C ALA A 89 -5.50 -4.86 10.12
N THR A 90 -4.71 -3.86 9.73
CA THR A 90 -4.02 -2.96 10.66
C THR A 90 -4.88 -1.75 11.04
N ALA A 91 -5.90 -1.42 10.24
CA ALA A 91 -6.68 -0.21 10.44
C ALA A 91 -7.40 -0.16 11.80
N LEU A 92 -7.34 0.97 12.49
CA LEU A 92 -8.09 1.23 13.73
C LEU A 92 -9.59 1.47 13.49
N VAL A 93 -9.99 1.61 12.23
CA VAL A 93 -11.36 1.91 11.84
C VAL A 93 -11.76 1.06 10.65
N THR A 94 -12.99 0.57 10.65
CA THR A 94 -13.60 -0.04 9.48
C THR A 94 -13.78 1.02 8.38
N PRO A 95 -13.41 0.74 7.11
CA PRO A 95 -13.65 1.68 6.02
C PRO A 95 -15.16 1.86 5.82
N THR A 96 -15.61 3.11 5.66
CA THR A 96 -16.97 3.37 5.17
C THR A 96 -17.14 2.87 3.75
N ASP A 97 -18.37 2.67 3.28
CA ASP A 97 -18.62 2.26 1.89
C ASP A 97 -18.01 3.20 0.86
N ALA A 98 -18.06 4.51 1.12
CA ALA A 98 -17.44 5.51 0.26
C ALA A 98 -15.91 5.35 0.21
N THR A 99 -15.28 5.07 1.35
CA THR A 99 -13.84 4.77 1.41
C THR A 99 -13.53 3.47 0.68
N ARG A 100 -14.26 2.39 1.00
CA ARG A 100 -14.11 1.05 0.44
C ARG A 100 -14.15 1.08 -1.10
N ARG A 101 -15.18 1.69 -1.69
CA ARG A 101 -15.30 1.89 -3.14
C ARG A 101 -14.14 2.69 -3.76
N ARG A 102 -13.57 3.65 -3.03
CA ARG A 102 -12.38 4.40 -3.49
C ARG A 102 -11.11 3.55 -3.47
N LEU A 103 -10.96 2.64 -2.49
CA LEU A 103 -9.86 1.69 -2.46
C LEU A 103 -10.01 0.66 -3.59
N GLY A 104 -11.22 0.14 -3.81
CA GLY A 104 -11.54 -0.77 -4.92
C GLY A 104 -11.15 -0.21 -6.28
N LYS A 105 -11.52 1.05 -6.57
CA LYS A 105 -11.10 1.75 -7.81
C LYS A 105 -9.57 1.79 -7.99
N ARG A 106 -8.80 1.92 -6.91
CA ARG A 106 -7.34 1.92 -6.95
C ARG A 106 -6.80 0.53 -7.27
N LEU A 107 -7.28 -0.50 -6.58
CA LEU A 107 -6.88 -1.89 -6.85
C LEU A 107 -7.26 -2.32 -8.28
N ARG A 108 -8.48 -1.98 -8.74
CA ARG A 108 -8.94 -2.22 -10.11
C ARG A 108 -8.05 -1.58 -11.17
N SER A 109 -7.48 -0.39 -10.89
CA SER A 109 -6.59 0.28 -11.85
C SER A 109 -5.36 -0.58 -12.19
N TYR A 110 -4.90 -1.42 -11.27
CA TYR A 110 -3.81 -2.36 -11.53
C TYR A 110 -4.24 -3.55 -12.39
N ALA A 111 -5.45 -4.08 -12.18
CA ALA A 111 -6.01 -5.12 -13.05
C ALA A 111 -6.14 -4.62 -14.50
N ILE A 112 -6.70 -3.41 -14.68
CA ILE A 112 -6.81 -2.75 -15.99
C ILE A 112 -5.42 -2.51 -16.60
N TRP A 113 -4.45 -2.08 -15.80
CA TRP A 113 -3.06 -1.89 -16.25
C TRP A 113 -2.45 -3.20 -16.78
N ALA A 114 -2.73 -4.33 -16.12
CA ALA A 114 -2.22 -5.64 -16.48
C ALA A 114 -2.88 -6.16 -17.76
N GLU A 115 -4.20 -6.06 -17.84
CA GLU A 115 -5.00 -6.43 -19.01
C GLU A 115 -4.56 -5.66 -20.26
N ARG A 116 -4.38 -4.35 -20.16
CA ARG A 116 -3.87 -3.50 -21.27
C ARG A 116 -2.47 -3.88 -21.76
N ARG A 117 -1.76 -4.77 -21.05
CA ARG A 117 -0.40 -5.21 -21.33
C ARG A 117 -0.32 -6.72 -21.62
N SER A 118 -1.44 -7.41 -21.72
CA SER A 118 -1.51 -8.84 -22.02
C SER A 118 -0.84 -9.21 -23.36
N GLY A 119 -0.87 -8.32 -24.35
CA GLY A 119 -0.23 -8.52 -25.65
C GLY A 119 1.26 -8.19 -25.72
N ARG A 120 1.94 -7.86 -24.60
CA ARG A 120 3.38 -7.57 -24.62
C ARG A 120 4.20 -8.86 -24.69
N ARG A 121 5.42 -8.77 -25.23
CA ARG A 121 6.38 -9.91 -25.28
C ARG A 121 6.57 -10.60 -23.92
N GLN A 122 6.52 -9.82 -22.84
CA GLN A 122 6.47 -10.32 -21.47
C GLN A 122 5.27 -9.66 -20.77
N PRO A 123 4.11 -10.32 -20.74
CA PRO A 123 2.92 -9.77 -20.11
C PRO A 123 3.07 -9.78 -18.59
N PRO A 124 2.43 -8.84 -17.89
CA PRO A 124 2.34 -8.93 -16.44
C PRO A 124 1.52 -10.16 -16.04
N PHE A 125 1.87 -10.74 -14.91
CA PHE A 125 1.08 -11.82 -14.34
C PHE A 125 -0.31 -11.32 -13.93
N VAL A 126 -1.33 -12.07 -14.34
CA VAL A 126 -2.72 -11.91 -13.93
C VAL A 126 -3.10 -13.12 -13.09
N PRO A 127 -3.48 -12.94 -11.81
CA PRO A 127 -3.90 -14.04 -10.96
C PRO A 127 -5.14 -14.77 -11.49
N PRO A 128 -5.29 -16.08 -11.26
CA PRO A 128 -6.49 -16.83 -11.65
C PRO A 128 -7.74 -16.29 -10.95
N SER A 129 -8.93 -16.51 -11.50
CA SER A 129 -10.18 -15.86 -11.03
C SER A 129 -10.57 -16.17 -9.57
N ASN A 130 -10.09 -17.27 -9.00
CA ASN A 130 -10.31 -17.66 -7.60
C ASN A 130 -9.29 -17.06 -6.63
N ASP A 131 -8.30 -16.34 -7.12
CA ASP A 131 -7.22 -15.76 -6.32
C ASP A 131 -7.73 -14.71 -5.29
N PRO A 132 -7.08 -14.59 -4.12
CA PRO A 132 -7.39 -13.57 -3.11
C PRO A 132 -7.50 -12.14 -3.67
N PHE A 133 -6.77 -11.81 -4.74
CA PHE A 133 -6.86 -10.53 -5.43
C PHE A 133 -8.30 -10.20 -5.86
N TRP A 134 -8.97 -11.13 -6.52
CA TRP A 134 -10.32 -10.91 -7.05
C TRP A 134 -11.37 -10.90 -5.95
N GLN A 135 -11.17 -11.72 -4.90
CA GLN A 135 -12.03 -11.73 -3.73
C GLN A 135 -11.99 -10.38 -2.99
N LEU A 136 -10.78 -9.86 -2.77
CA LEU A 136 -10.58 -8.55 -2.15
C LEU A 136 -11.18 -7.44 -3.00
N LEU A 137 -10.93 -7.47 -4.32
CA LEU A 137 -11.48 -6.47 -5.23
C LEU A 137 -13.02 -6.46 -5.23
N ALA A 138 -13.64 -7.64 -5.28
CA ALA A 138 -15.10 -7.75 -5.20
C ALA A 138 -15.62 -7.16 -3.88
N TRP A 139 -15.04 -7.54 -2.75
CA TRP A 139 -15.44 -6.99 -1.44
C TRP A 139 -15.29 -5.46 -1.35
N LEU A 140 -14.25 -4.89 -1.99
CA LEU A 140 -14.01 -3.44 -2.02
C LEU A 140 -15.02 -2.67 -2.90
N GLU A 141 -15.72 -3.33 -3.82
CA GLU A 141 -16.58 -2.68 -4.79
C GLU A 141 -18.08 -2.89 -4.57
N HIS A 142 -18.46 -3.98 -3.89
CA HIS A 142 -19.79 -4.13 -3.29
C HIS A 142 -20.02 -3.08 -2.19
#